data_AF-W4V5E4-F1
#
_entry.id   AF-W4V5E4-F1
#
_cell.length_a   1.000
_cell.length_b   1.000
_cell.length_c   1.000
_cell.angle_alpha   90.00
_cell.angle_beta   90.00
_cell.angle_gamma   90.00
#
_symmetry.space_group_name_H-M   'P 1'
#
loop_
_entity.id
_entity.type
_entity.pdbx_description
1 polymer ?
#
loop_
_entity_poly.entity_id
_entity_poly.type
_entity_poly.pdbx_seq_one_letter_code
_entity_poly.pdbx_strand_id
1 'polypeptide(L)'
;MDSPVAINYVKRFAADWDMAQPQSWTPVKNPPTGKKIAIVGAGPSGLSAAYYSAIKGHDVTVFERQPHPGGMMRYGIPEYRLPKATLDKEIELIKNLGVKIMTEKALGTHIHLEDLHKDFDAVYLAIGSWQATPMHIEGEKLEGVWQV
;
A
#
# COMPACT_ATOMS: atom_id res chain seq x y z
N MET A 1 3.88 -19.68 36.47
CA MET A 1 2.94 -18.90 35.64
C MET A 1 3.52 -18.87 34.25
N ASP A 2 2.74 -19.26 33.25
CA ASP A 2 3.18 -19.21 31.85
C ASP A 2 3.02 -17.80 31.28
N SER A 3 3.97 -17.42 30.42
CA SER A 3 3.95 -16.15 29.69
C SER A 3 3.03 -16.23 28.45
N PRO A 4 2.51 -15.10 27.94
CA PRO A 4 1.72 -15.10 26.71
C PRO A 4 2.51 -15.62 25.51
N VAL A 5 1.83 -16.30 24.60
CA VAL A 5 2.43 -16.79 23.36
C VAL A 5 2.86 -15.61 22.48
N ALA A 6 4.08 -15.67 21.97
CA ALA A 6 4.69 -14.66 21.12
C ALA A 6 4.16 -14.71 19.67
N ILE A 7 2.84 -14.59 19.46
CA ILE A 7 2.16 -14.78 18.17
C ILE A 7 2.76 -13.88 17.06
N ASN A 8 3.10 -12.64 17.40
CA ASN A 8 3.72 -11.70 16.46
C ASN A 8 5.10 -12.19 15.97
N TYR A 9 5.91 -12.74 16.88
CA TYR A 9 7.24 -13.28 16.55
C TYR A 9 7.13 -14.55 15.72
N VAL A 10 6.17 -15.42 16.03
CA VAL A 10 5.90 -16.63 15.22
C VAL A 10 5.48 -16.24 13.81
N LYS A 11 4.56 -15.27 13.65
CA LYS A 11 4.14 -14.77 12.34
C LYS A 11 5.31 -14.15 11.57
N ARG A 12 6.11 -13.30 12.23
CA ARG A 12 7.27 -12.67 11.62
C ARG A 12 8.28 -13.71 11.17
N PHE A 13 8.62 -14.68 12.02
CA PHE A 13 9.53 -15.76 11.68
C PHE A 13 9.05 -16.54 10.46
N ALA A 14 7.78 -16.92 10.40
CA ALA A 14 7.22 -17.64 9.26
C ALA A 14 7.29 -16.83 7.95
N ALA A 15 6.96 -15.53 8.00
CA ALA A 15 7.06 -14.64 6.83
C ALA A 15 8.51 -14.42 6.39
N ASP A 16 9.41 -14.10 7.33
CA ASP A 16 10.84 -13.91 7.07
C ASP A 16 11.46 -15.19 6.48
N TRP A 17 11.05 -16.36 6.97
CA TRP A 17 11.51 -17.66 6.46
C TRP A 17 11.04 -17.93 5.04
N ASP A 18 9.76 -17.70 4.71
CA ASP A 18 9.21 -17.86 3.35
C ASP A 18 9.87 -16.90 2.36
N MET A 19 10.02 -15.63 2.74
CA MET A 19 10.68 -14.60 1.93
C MET A 19 12.17 -14.86 1.68
N ALA A 20 12.81 -15.70 2.51
CA ALA A 20 14.21 -16.10 2.35
C ALA A 20 14.38 -17.33 1.45
N GLN A 21 13.30 -18.04 1.10
CA GLN A 21 13.38 -19.20 0.22
C GLN A 21 13.66 -18.78 -1.24
N PRO A 22 14.34 -19.62 -2.04
CA PRO A 22 14.55 -19.36 -3.47
C PRO A 22 13.24 -19.16 -4.25
N GLN A 23 12.16 -19.81 -3.79
CA GLN A 23 10.82 -19.66 -4.30
C GLN A 23 9.89 -19.41 -3.12
N SER A 24 9.57 -18.14 -2.88
CA SER A 24 8.58 -17.75 -1.88
C SER A 24 7.18 -18.22 -2.31
N TRP A 25 6.29 -18.40 -1.35
CA TRP A 25 4.91 -18.72 -1.66
C TRP A 25 4.26 -17.61 -2.49
N THR A 26 3.48 -18.01 -3.50
CA THR A 26 2.70 -17.10 -4.34
C THR A 26 1.26 -17.59 -4.44
N PRO A 27 0.27 -16.69 -4.37
CA PRO A 27 -1.13 -17.07 -4.45
C PRO A 27 -1.52 -17.50 -5.87
N VAL A 28 -2.41 -18.48 -5.97
CA VAL A 28 -2.99 -18.90 -7.24
C VAL A 28 -4.01 -17.86 -7.71
N LYS A 29 -3.82 -17.34 -8.94
CA LYS A 29 -4.78 -16.43 -9.57
C LYS A 29 -5.93 -17.20 -10.22
N ASN A 30 -7.14 -16.67 -10.05
CA ASN A 30 -8.30 -17.08 -10.82
C ASN A 30 -8.17 -16.67 -12.30
N PRO A 31 -8.95 -17.31 -13.20
CA PRO A 31 -9.03 -16.90 -14.60
C PRO A 31 -9.39 -15.41 -14.76
N PRO A 32 -8.94 -14.74 -15.83
CA PRO A 32 -9.27 -13.35 -16.09
C PRO A 32 -10.79 -13.12 -16.15
N THR A 33 -11.25 -12.12 -15.41
CA THR A 33 -12.66 -11.71 -15.37
C THR A 33 -13.03 -10.73 -16.48
N GLY A 34 -12.03 -10.14 -17.15
CA GLY A 34 -12.21 -9.04 -18.10
C GLY A 34 -12.52 -7.68 -17.44
N LYS A 35 -12.61 -7.62 -16.11
CA LYS A 35 -12.92 -6.41 -15.35
C LYS A 35 -11.67 -5.64 -14.94
N LYS A 36 -11.73 -4.32 -15.03
CA LYS A 36 -10.66 -3.39 -14.67
C LYS A 36 -10.98 -2.64 -13.38
N ILE A 37 -10.02 -2.59 -12.46
CA ILE A 37 -10.17 -1.89 -11.18
C ILE A 37 -9.07 -0.85 -11.02
N ALA A 38 -9.47 0.40 -10.79
CA ALA A 38 -8.57 1.48 -10.38
C ALA A 38 -8.53 1.57 -8.85
N ILE A 39 -7.35 1.65 -8.28
CA ILE A 39 -7.14 1.86 -6.84
C ILE A 39 -6.36 3.14 -6.68
N VAL A 40 -6.86 4.10 -5.89
CA VAL A 40 -6.19 5.37 -5.65
C VAL A 40 -5.58 5.37 -4.25
N GLY A 41 -4.26 5.29 -4.18
CA GLY A 41 -3.45 5.17 -2.97
C GLY A 41 -2.82 3.79 -2.83
N ALA A 42 -1.49 3.74 -2.67
CA ALA A 42 -0.70 2.53 -2.46
C ALA A 42 -0.29 2.36 -0.99
N GLY A 43 -1.16 2.73 -0.06
CA GLY A 43 -1.02 2.39 1.36
C GLY A 43 -1.44 0.94 1.67
N PRO A 44 -1.48 0.54 2.95
CA PRO A 44 -1.86 -0.83 3.36
C PRO A 44 -3.20 -1.28 2.78
N SER A 45 -4.20 -0.39 2.82
CA SER A 45 -5.55 -0.65 2.30
C SER A 45 -5.55 -0.85 0.78
N GLY A 46 -4.93 0.06 0.03
CA GLY A 46 -4.89 -0.03 -1.44
C GLY A 46 -4.07 -1.21 -1.94
N LEU A 47 -2.91 -1.49 -1.34
CA LEU A 47 -2.09 -2.66 -1.67
C LEU A 47 -2.81 -3.97 -1.37
N SER A 48 -3.52 -4.05 -0.23
CA SER A 48 -4.32 -5.23 0.12
C SER A 48 -5.50 -5.42 -0.85
N ALA A 49 -6.21 -4.34 -1.19
CA ALA A 49 -7.29 -4.37 -2.19
C ALA A 49 -6.75 -4.81 -3.56
N ALA A 50 -5.56 -4.36 -3.95
CA ALA A 50 -4.91 -4.73 -5.20
C ALA A 50 -4.55 -6.21 -5.24
N TYR A 51 -3.93 -6.70 -4.16
CA TYR A 51 -3.54 -8.11 -4.00
C TYR A 51 -4.75 -9.04 -4.16
N TYR A 52 -5.82 -8.83 -3.39
CA TYR A 52 -6.99 -9.71 -3.45
C TYR A 52 -7.75 -9.57 -4.77
N SER A 53 -7.84 -8.37 -5.34
CA SER A 53 -8.48 -8.16 -6.65
C SER A 53 -7.74 -8.86 -7.78
N ALA A 54 -6.40 -8.81 -7.77
CA ALA A 54 -5.57 -9.51 -8.74
C ALA A 54 -5.71 -11.04 -8.63
N ILE A 55 -5.75 -11.57 -7.41
CA ILE A 55 -6.03 -13.00 -7.15
C ILE A 55 -7.39 -13.41 -7.72
N LYS A 56 -8.40 -12.55 -7.62
CA LYS A 56 -9.73 -12.80 -8.19
C LYS A 56 -9.79 -12.69 -9.72
N GLY A 57 -8.69 -12.35 -10.39
CA GLY A 57 -8.60 -12.31 -11.85
C GLY A 57 -8.99 -10.97 -12.47
N HIS A 58 -9.02 -9.89 -11.70
CA HIS A 58 -9.23 -8.53 -12.23
C HIS A 58 -7.92 -7.91 -12.75
N ASP A 59 -8.00 -7.03 -13.75
CA ASP A 59 -6.87 -6.18 -14.16
C ASP A 59 -6.83 -4.95 -13.25
N VAL A 60 -5.78 -4.84 -12.45
CA VAL A 60 -5.70 -3.85 -11.37
C VAL A 60 -4.61 -2.83 -11.67
N THR A 61 -4.98 -1.55 -11.61
CA THR A 61 -4.04 -0.43 -11.64
C THR A 61 -4.15 0.40 -10.37
N VAL A 62 -3.04 0.55 -9.66
CA VAL A 62 -2.91 1.40 -8.48
C VAL A 62 -2.27 2.72 -8.89
N PHE A 63 -2.86 3.83 -8.48
CA PHE A 63 -2.31 5.17 -8.65
C PHE A 63 -1.84 5.71 -7.30
N GLU A 64 -0.58 6.10 -7.20
CA GLU A 64 0.04 6.60 -5.97
C GLU A 64 0.58 8.01 -6.19
N ARG A 65 0.30 8.92 -5.26
CA ARG A 65 0.79 10.30 -5.31
C ARG A 65 2.29 10.40 -5.07
N GLN A 66 2.80 9.60 -4.14
CA GLN A 66 4.19 9.62 -3.72
C GLN A 66 5.12 8.92 -4.73
N PRO A 67 6.44 9.19 -4.69
CA PRO A 67 7.40 8.54 -5.59
C PRO A 67 7.50 7.02 -5.39
N HIS A 68 7.17 6.49 -4.21
CA HIS A 68 7.25 5.07 -3.90
C HIS A 68 5.97 4.58 -3.20
N PRO A 69 5.48 3.37 -3.53
CA PRO A 69 4.31 2.79 -2.88
C PRO A 69 4.60 2.38 -1.43
N GLY A 70 3.57 2.32 -0.59
CA GLY A 70 3.64 1.91 0.81
C GLY A 70 2.84 2.80 1.76
N GLY A 71 2.50 4.03 1.34
CA GLY A 71 1.78 5.00 2.18
C GLY A 71 2.47 5.20 3.54
N MET A 72 1.70 5.30 4.62
CA MET A 72 2.25 5.52 5.97
C MET A 72 3.22 4.43 6.44
N MET A 73 3.18 3.21 5.89
CA MET A 73 4.19 2.18 6.19
C MET A 73 5.59 2.61 5.74
N ARG A 74 5.69 3.35 4.63
CA ARG A 74 6.97 3.87 4.11
C ARG A 74 7.31 5.24 4.69
N TYR A 75 6.32 6.13 4.76
CA TYR A 75 6.53 7.56 5.01
C TYR A 75 6.34 7.95 6.47
N GLY A 76 5.67 7.13 7.28
CA GLY A 76 5.42 7.42 8.71
C GLY A 76 6.16 6.49 9.67
N ILE A 77 6.29 5.19 9.35
CA ILE A 77 6.95 4.23 10.24
C ILE A 77 8.48 4.28 10.03
N PRO A 78 9.28 4.51 11.09
CA PRO A 78 10.74 4.53 10.97
C PRO A 78 11.35 3.18 10.55
N GLU A 79 12.49 3.25 9.85
CA GLU A 79 13.22 2.09 9.28
C GLU A 79 13.53 1.00 10.33
N TYR A 80 13.93 1.39 11.54
CA TYR A 80 14.26 0.44 12.61
C TYR A 80 13.05 -0.34 13.12
N ARG A 81 11.82 0.14 12.87
CA ARG A 81 10.57 -0.56 13.18
C ARG A 81 10.05 -1.35 11.99
N LEU A 82 10.17 -0.79 10.79
CA LEU A 82 9.73 -1.42 9.54
C LEU A 82 10.75 -1.16 8.44
N PRO A 83 11.63 -2.13 8.13
CA PRO A 83 12.61 -1.99 7.08
C PRO A 83 11.96 -1.81 5.71
N LYS A 84 12.38 -0.79 4.95
CA LYS A 84 11.88 -0.50 3.60
C LYS A 84 12.17 -1.65 2.64
N ALA A 85 13.32 -2.32 2.80
CA ALA A 85 13.65 -3.49 1.98
C ALA A 85 12.64 -4.64 2.15
N THR A 86 12.10 -4.84 3.35
CA THR A 86 11.04 -5.82 3.59
C THR A 86 9.73 -5.37 2.93
N LEU A 87 9.38 -4.09 3.07
CA LEU A 87 8.19 -3.53 2.42
C LEU A 87 8.28 -3.61 0.89
N ASP A 88 9.45 -3.34 0.30
CA ASP A 88 9.69 -3.41 -1.14
C ASP A 88 9.45 -4.84 -1.65
N LYS A 89 9.96 -5.86 -0.96
CA LYS A 89 9.74 -7.27 -1.32
C LYS A 89 8.26 -7.67 -1.32
N GLU A 90 7.51 -7.25 -0.31
CA GLU A 90 6.06 -7.49 -0.23
C GLU A 90 5.31 -6.80 -1.39
N ILE A 91 5.70 -5.57 -1.74
CA ILE A 91 5.11 -4.85 -2.87
C ILE A 91 5.48 -5.52 -4.21
N GLU A 92 6.70 -6.04 -4.36
CA GLU A 92 7.07 -6.81 -5.54
C GLU A 92 6.23 -8.09 -5.69
N LEU A 93 5.87 -8.76 -4.60
CA LEU A 93 4.94 -9.90 -4.66
C LEU A 93 3.59 -9.47 -5.25
N ILE A 94 3.07 -8.31 -4.86
CA ILE A 94 1.82 -7.75 -5.42
C ILE A 94 1.99 -7.42 -6.91
N LYS A 95 3.11 -6.81 -7.31
CA LYS A 95 3.41 -6.54 -8.72
C LYS A 95 3.54 -7.82 -9.55
N ASN A 96 4.11 -8.88 -8.99
CA ASN A 96 4.23 -10.20 -9.61
C ASN A 96 2.87 -10.85 -9.89
N LEU A 97 1.80 -10.42 -9.21
CA LEU A 97 0.42 -10.79 -9.56
C LEU A 97 -0.12 -10.06 -10.79
N GLY A 98 0.68 -9.21 -11.43
CA GLY A 98 0.31 -8.39 -12.58
C GLY A 98 -0.36 -7.06 -12.22
N VAL A 99 -0.31 -6.66 -10.95
CA VAL A 99 -0.79 -5.34 -10.52
C VAL A 99 0.14 -4.26 -11.07
N LYS A 100 -0.41 -3.27 -11.75
CA LYS A 100 0.33 -2.10 -12.22
C LYS A 100 0.29 -1.02 -11.14
N ILE A 101 1.44 -0.49 -10.74
CA ILE A 101 1.51 0.61 -9.77
C ILE A 101 2.13 1.81 -10.46
N MET A 102 1.34 2.88 -10.61
CA MET A 102 1.73 4.14 -11.21
C MET A 102 1.95 5.18 -10.11
N THR A 103 3.23 5.46 -9.82
CA THR A 103 3.64 6.47 -8.84
C THR A 103 3.57 7.88 -9.43
N GLU A 104 3.67 8.90 -8.58
CA GLU A 104 3.59 10.32 -8.95
C GLU A 104 2.27 10.68 -9.68
N LYS A 105 1.19 9.96 -9.39
CA LYS A 105 -0.17 10.18 -9.91
C LYS A 105 -1.11 10.60 -8.79
N ALA A 106 -1.12 11.91 -8.52
CA ALA A 106 -2.03 12.51 -7.55
C ALA A 106 -3.45 12.69 -8.12
N LEU A 107 -4.46 12.20 -7.41
CA LEU A 107 -5.87 12.47 -7.70
C LEU A 107 -6.16 13.98 -7.58
N GLY A 108 -6.85 14.54 -8.57
CA GLY A 108 -7.16 15.96 -8.68
C GLY A 108 -6.08 16.81 -9.35
N THR A 109 -4.91 16.23 -9.68
CA THR A 109 -3.82 16.93 -10.38
C THR A 109 -3.38 16.20 -11.64
N HIS A 110 -3.11 14.90 -11.53
CA HIS A 110 -2.60 14.09 -12.64
C HIS A 110 -3.64 13.11 -13.18
N ILE A 111 -4.56 12.70 -12.31
CA ILE A 111 -5.69 11.82 -12.63
C ILE A 111 -6.96 12.45 -12.03
N HIS A 112 -8.09 12.25 -12.70
CA HIS A 112 -9.39 12.76 -12.27
C HIS A 112 -10.38 11.60 -12.08
N LEU A 113 -11.25 11.71 -11.08
CA LEU A 113 -12.15 10.62 -10.70
C LEU A 113 -13.13 10.30 -11.83
N GLU A 114 -13.56 11.33 -12.56
CA GLU A 114 -14.46 11.23 -13.70
C GLU A 114 -13.87 10.38 -14.82
N ASP A 115 -12.56 10.48 -15.06
CA ASP A 115 -11.88 9.70 -16.11
C ASP A 115 -11.65 8.26 -15.65
N LEU A 116 -11.26 8.07 -14.39
CA LEU A 116 -11.16 6.73 -13.81
C LEU A 116 -12.49 5.97 -13.85
N HIS A 117 -13.62 6.66 -13.62
CA HIS A 117 -14.95 6.05 -13.68
C HIS A 117 -15.37 5.68 -15.12
N LYS A 118 -14.80 6.31 -16.16
CA LYS A 118 -15.05 5.94 -17.56
C LYS A 118 -14.20 4.74 -17.98
N ASP A 119 -12.94 4.70 -17.54
CA ASP A 119 -11.93 3.76 -18.03
C ASP A 119 -11.89 2.43 -17.26
N PHE A 120 -12.47 2.40 -16.05
CA PHE A 120 -12.46 1.24 -15.16
C PHE A 120 -13.88 0.84 -14.74
N ASP A 121 -14.09 -0.45 -14.50
CA ASP A 121 -15.38 -0.98 -14.01
C ASP A 121 -15.65 -0.63 -12.54
N ALA A 122 -14.59 -0.38 -11.77
CA ALA A 122 -14.68 0.05 -10.37
C ALA A 122 -13.49 0.91 -9.96
N VAL A 123 -13.73 1.83 -9.02
CA VAL A 123 -12.70 2.67 -8.40
C VAL A 123 -12.74 2.49 -6.89
N TYR A 124 -11.59 2.21 -6.28
CA TYR A 124 -11.43 2.11 -4.82
C TYR A 124 -10.52 3.24 -4.31
N LEU A 125 -11.05 4.10 -3.45
CA LEU A 125 -10.31 5.22 -2.87
C LEU A 125 -9.66 4.80 -1.54
N ALA A 126 -8.33 4.71 -1.55
CA ALA A 126 -7.48 4.31 -0.43
C ALA A 126 -6.44 5.39 -0.08
N ILE A 127 -6.86 6.66 -0.15
CA ILE A 127 -5.97 7.83 -0.07
C ILE A 127 -5.43 8.11 1.33
N GLY A 128 -6.06 7.58 2.37
CA GLY A 128 -5.67 7.76 3.78
C GLY A 128 -5.81 9.20 4.29
N SER A 129 -5.28 9.44 5.48
CA SER A 129 -5.31 10.75 6.16
C SER A 129 -3.89 11.30 6.28
N TRP A 130 -3.52 12.22 5.40
CA TRP A 130 -2.15 12.78 5.34
C TRP A 130 -1.99 14.14 6.02
N GLN A 131 -3.09 14.80 6.35
CA GLN A 131 -3.06 16.10 6.99
C GLN A 131 -3.02 15.92 8.50
N ALA A 132 -2.03 16.56 9.14
CA ALA A 132 -1.99 16.69 10.59
C ALA A 132 -3.14 17.58 11.06
N THR A 133 -3.63 17.33 12.28
CA THR A 133 -4.62 18.21 12.90
C THR A 133 -3.89 19.41 13.52
N PRO A 134 -4.18 20.65 13.08
CA PRO A 134 -3.57 21.85 13.66
C PRO A 134 -4.00 22.05 15.12
N MET A 135 -3.13 22.65 15.93
CA MET A 135 -3.43 22.96 17.33
C MET A 135 -4.20 24.28 17.48
N HIS A 136 -4.16 25.14 16.46
CA HIS A 136 -4.78 26.45 16.43
C HIS A 136 -4.28 27.40 17.54
N ILE A 137 -2.98 27.32 17.84
CA ILE A 137 -2.32 28.16 18.85
C ILE A 137 -1.33 29.13 18.22
N GLU A 138 -1.09 30.25 18.91
CA GLU A 138 -0.01 31.17 18.53
C GLU A 138 1.34 30.44 18.56
N GLY A 139 2.18 30.69 17.55
CA GLY A 139 3.49 30.07 17.43
C GLY A 139 3.53 28.71 16.72
N GLU A 140 2.39 28.11 16.34
CA GLU A 140 2.36 26.77 15.69
C GLU A 140 2.99 26.72 14.28
N LYS A 141 3.38 27.88 13.73
CA LYS A 141 4.06 28.03 12.43
C LYS A 141 5.46 28.63 12.55
N LEU A 142 6.02 28.73 13.76
CA LEU A 142 7.38 29.24 13.97
C LEU A 142 8.43 28.27 13.39
N GLU A 143 9.60 28.82 13.07
CA GLU A 143 10.75 28.03 12.64
C GLU A 143 11.12 26.99 13.71
N GLY A 144 11.38 25.75 13.29
CA GLY A 144 11.67 24.63 14.18
C GLY A 144 10.43 23.89 14.72
N VAL A 145 9.22 24.38 14.47
CA VAL A 145 7.98 23.66 14.77
C VAL A 145 7.60 22.80 13.56
N TRP A 146 7.55 21.48 13.76
CA TRP A 146 7.22 20.51 12.71
C TRP A 146 5.83 19.94 12.94
N GLN A 147 5.04 19.91 11.86
CA GLN A 147 3.81 19.11 11.81
C GLN A 147 4.17 17.71 11.30
N VAL A 148 3.77 16.70 12.06
CA VAL A 148 4.07 15.29 11.79
C VAL A 148 2.80 14.56 11.40
#